data_AF-A0A9P8XY26-F1
#
_entry.id   AF-A0A9P8XY26-F1
#
_cell.length_a   1.000
_cell.length_b   1.000
_cell.length_c   1.000
_cell.angle_alpha   90.00
_cell.angle_beta   90.00
_cell.angle_gamma   90.00
#
_symmetry.space_group_name_H-M   'P 1'
#
loop_
_entity.id
_entity.type
_entity.pdbx_description
1 polymer ?
#
loop_
_entity_poly.entity_id
_entity_poly.type
_entity_poly.pdbx_seq_one_letter_code
_entity_poly.pdbx_strand_id
1 'polypeptide(L)'
;LYPCYFDANRSRAEGRRVPSSLAVQNPLAREIATACAQLRLQPVFEAHKLHPKDWANPGRVRLPLKDHDNPFAKQIKNKHHLYVLVARHLQANPTTEQSDALRRVRVPGLAMPKDDEAWPRPAVPRGWKMGSLLPAYSAAMTGGGVSEDAFKDMMKEMQGAGGPG
;
A
#
# COMPACT_ATOMS: atom_id res chain seq x y z
N LEU A 1 8.56 -8.51 2.04
CA LEU A 1 8.75 -7.32 1.20
C LEU A 1 7.84 -6.23 1.71
N TYR A 2 8.33 -5.00 1.79
CA TYR A 2 7.52 -3.83 2.15
C TYR A 2 7.54 -2.82 1.00
N PRO A 3 6.49 -2.00 0.82
CA PRO A 3 6.42 -0.98 -0.21
C PRO A 3 7.65 -0.07 -0.28
N CYS A 4 8.10 0.45 0.87
CA CYS A 4 9.25 1.36 0.98
C CYS A 4 10.57 0.82 0.41
N TYR A 5 10.66 -0.49 0.14
CA TYR A 5 11.83 -1.09 -0.51
C TYR A 5 11.97 -0.67 -1.97
N PHE A 6 10.86 -0.31 -2.61
CA PHE A 6 10.76 0.02 -4.03
C PHE A 6 10.42 1.49 -4.29
N ASP A 7 10.30 2.29 -3.23
CA ASP A 7 9.83 3.67 -3.31
C ASP A 7 10.94 4.62 -3.79
N ALA A 8 10.68 5.35 -4.87
CA ALA A 8 11.57 6.34 -5.45
C ALA A 8 11.78 7.57 -4.56
N ASN A 9 10.80 7.92 -3.72
CA ASN A 9 10.86 9.07 -2.80
C ASN A 9 11.68 8.79 -1.53
N ARG A 10 12.02 7.51 -1.29
CA ARG A 10 12.82 7.07 -0.14
C ARG A 10 14.26 6.84 -0.58
N SER A 11 15.22 7.34 0.19
CA SER A 11 16.63 6.96 0.10
C SER A 11 16.87 5.53 0.62
N ARG A 12 18.10 5.01 0.45
CA ARG A 12 18.49 3.72 1.04
C ARG A 12 18.42 3.73 2.57
N ALA A 13 18.80 4.84 3.19
CA ALA A 13 18.72 5.02 4.64
C ALA A 13 17.26 5.01 5.13
N GLU A 14 16.34 5.52 4.31
CA GLU A 14 14.90 5.58 4.59
C GLU A 14 14.15 4.27 4.26
N GLY A 15 14.81 3.27 3.66
CA GLY A 15 14.25 1.92 3.49
C GLY A 15 14.38 1.34 2.09
N ARG A 16 14.66 2.16 1.07
CA ARG A 16 14.78 1.69 -0.32
C ARG A 16 15.86 0.61 -0.43
N ARG A 17 15.53 -0.49 -1.12
CA ARG A 17 16.42 -1.65 -1.31
C ARG A 17 16.87 -1.86 -2.75
N VAL A 18 16.29 -1.13 -3.70
CA VAL A 18 16.66 -1.16 -5.12
C VAL A 18 17.41 0.13 -5.54
N PRO A 19 18.16 0.09 -6.66
CA PRO A 19 18.70 1.30 -7.29
C PRO A 19 17.59 2.31 -7.61
N SER A 20 17.90 3.60 -7.62
CA SER A 20 16.93 4.66 -7.96
C SER A 20 16.33 4.47 -9.36
N SER A 21 17.10 3.95 -10.31
CA SER A 21 16.65 3.66 -11.68
C SER A 21 15.59 2.56 -11.78
N LEU A 22 15.43 1.73 -10.73
CA LEU A 22 14.40 0.69 -10.65
C LEU A 22 13.29 1.03 -9.64
N ALA A 23 13.45 2.11 -8.89
CA ALA A 23 12.45 2.53 -7.91
C ALA A 23 11.25 3.16 -8.63
N VAL A 24 10.07 3.04 -8.01
CA VAL A 24 8.81 3.53 -8.56
C VAL A 24 8.12 4.50 -7.61
N GLN A 25 7.24 5.33 -8.15
CA GLN A 25 6.35 6.18 -7.35
C GLN A 25 5.19 5.34 -6.80
N ASN A 26 4.80 5.61 -5.54
CA ASN A 26 3.65 4.97 -4.88
C ASN A 26 3.61 3.43 -4.98
N PRO A 27 4.69 2.68 -4.63
CA PRO A 27 4.63 1.22 -4.63
C PRO A 27 3.57 0.75 -3.62
N LEU A 28 2.80 -0.28 -3.97
CA LEU A 28 1.77 -0.84 -3.07
C LEU A 28 2.05 -2.31 -2.79
N ALA A 29 1.84 -2.74 -1.55
CA ALA A 29 2.09 -4.10 -1.13
C ALA A 29 1.22 -5.13 -1.87
N ARG A 30 0.01 -4.74 -2.27
CA ARG A 30 -0.86 -5.61 -3.07
C ARG A 30 -0.25 -5.90 -4.45
N GLU A 31 0.30 -4.89 -5.12
CA GLU A 31 0.95 -5.07 -6.42
C GLU A 31 2.27 -5.86 -6.29
N ILE A 32 2.99 -5.68 -5.20
CA ILE A 32 4.15 -6.52 -4.87
C ILE A 32 3.75 -7.99 -4.72
N ALA A 33 2.59 -8.28 -4.12
CA ALA A 33 2.08 -9.63 -4.01
C ALA A 33 1.72 -10.20 -5.40
N THR A 34 1.08 -9.39 -6.26
CA THR A 34 0.81 -9.74 -7.66
C THR A 34 2.11 -10.09 -8.40
N ALA A 35 3.14 -9.26 -8.30
CA ALA A 35 4.46 -9.51 -8.91
C ALA A 35 5.05 -10.85 -8.46
N CYS A 36 5.03 -11.14 -7.15
CA CYS A 36 5.50 -12.42 -6.63
C CYS A 36 4.66 -13.61 -7.12
N ALA A 37 3.34 -13.46 -7.20
CA ALA A 37 2.46 -14.51 -7.71
C ALA A 37 2.68 -14.79 -9.21
N GLN A 38 2.97 -13.76 -10.01
CA GLN A 38 3.32 -13.93 -11.42
C GLN A 38 4.63 -14.69 -11.62
N LEU A 39 5.58 -14.54 -10.70
CA LEU A 39 6.79 -15.36 -10.62
C LEU A 39 6.52 -16.80 -10.11
N ARG A 40 5.25 -17.20 -9.97
CA ARG A 40 4.80 -18.51 -9.44
C ARG A 40 5.31 -18.80 -8.02
N LEU A 41 5.56 -17.75 -7.25
CA LEU A 41 5.84 -17.86 -5.81
C LEU A 41 4.52 -17.89 -5.05
N GLN A 42 4.57 -18.27 -3.76
CA GLN A 42 3.41 -18.33 -2.88
C GLN A 42 3.44 -17.15 -1.87
N PRO A 43 3.08 -15.92 -2.27
CA PRO A 43 3.09 -14.78 -1.39
C PRO A 43 1.89 -14.78 -0.44
N VAL A 44 2.15 -14.44 0.82
CA VAL A 44 1.15 -14.09 1.83
C VAL A 44 1.10 -12.57 1.96
N PHE A 45 -0.05 -11.98 1.67
CA PHE A 45 -0.30 -10.55 1.81
C PHE A 45 -0.87 -10.21 3.18
N GLU A 46 -0.19 -9.36 3.93
CA GLU A 46 -0.59 -8.91 5.26
C GLU A 46 -0.88 -7.40 5.21
N ALA A 47 -2.13 -7.05 4.95
CA ALA A 47 -2.56 -5.68 4.63
C ALA A 47 -2.18 -4.66 5.72
N HIS A 48 -2.38 -4.97 7.00
CA HIS A 48 -2.23 -3.99 8.09
C HIS A 48 -0.80 -3.88 8.65
N LYS A 49 0.18 -4.58 8.09
CA LYS A 49 1.56 -4.55 8.62
C LYS A 49 2.33 -3.36 8.07
N LEU A 50 2.92 -2.58 8.97
CA LEU A 50 3.69 -1.39 8.66
C LEU A 50 5.20 -1.64 8.73
N HIS A 51 5.95 -0.89 7.93
CA HIS A 51 7.40 -0.81 8.10
C HIS A 51 7.73 0.33 9.07
N PRO A 52 8.68 0.19 10.01
CA PRO A 52 9.00 1.25 10.98
C PRO A 52 9.44 2.59 10.35
N LYS A 53 9.98 2.53 9.12
CA LYS A 53 10.40 3.72 8.35
C LYS A 53 9.32 4.27 7.40
N ASP A 54 8.14 3.65 7.36
CA ASP A 54 7.05 4.02 6.47
C ASP A 54 5.70 3.67 7.11
N TRP A 55 5.25 4.55 7.99
CA TRP A 55 4.01 4.38 8.76
C TRP A 55 2.75 4.62 7.91
N ALA A 56 2.89 5.30 6.76
CA ALA A 56 1.76 5.73 5.95
C ALA A 56 1.39 4.72 4.86
N ASN A 57 2.30 3.85 4.42
CA ASN A 57 2.02 2.89 3.36
C ASN A 57 1.94 1.45 3.92
N PRO A 58 0.74 1.00 4.32
CA PRO A 58 0.55 -0.32 4.91
C PRO A 58 0.68 -1.45 3.90
N GLY A 59 1.12 -2.59 4.44
CA GLY A 59 1.14 -3.86 3.75
C GLY A 59 2.52 -4.52 3.79
N ARG A 60 2.51 -5.83 4.00
CA ARG A 60 3.72 -6.68 3.96
C ARG A 60 3.44 -7.91 3.12
N VAL A 61 4.40 -8.28 2.28
CA VAL A 61 4.34 -9.53 1.52
C VAL A 61 5.37 -10.50 2.10
N ARG A 62 4.92 -11.61 2.69
CA ARG A 62 5.80 -12.73 3.08
C ARG A 62 5.80 -13.78 1.98
N LEU A 63 6.91 -14.45 1.78
CA LEU A 63 7.00 -15.59 0.88
C LEU A 63 8.18 -16.48 1.27
N PRO A 64 8.10 -17.80 1.06
CA PRO A 64 9.23 -18.69 1.22
C PRO A 64 10.18 -18.52 0.02
N LEU A 65 11.41 -18.06 0.29
CA LEU A 65 12.46 -17.96 -0.74
C LEU A 65 13.22 -19.27 -0.95
N LYS A 66 13.22 -20.14 0.06
CA LYS A 66 13.85 -21.45 0.04
C LYS A 66 12.76 -22.51 0.17
N ASP A 67 11.90 -22.54 -0.84
CA ASP A 67 10.90 -23.56 -0.98
C ASP A 67 11.48 -24.65 -1.90
N HIS A 68 11.76 -25.82 -1.33
CA HIS A 68 12.38 -26.92 -2.07
C HIS A 68 11.42 -27.57 -3.06
N ASP A 69 10.12 -27.50 -2.78
CA ASP A 69 9.04 -28.08 -3.56
C ASP A 69 8.61 -27.16 -4.71
N ASN A 70 8.90 -25.86 -4.60
CA ASN A 70 8.64 -24.89 -5.67
C ASN A 70 9.85 -24.74 -6.63
N PRO A 71 9.79 -25.27 -7.86
CA PRO A 71 10.88 -25.14 -8.83
C PRO A 71 11.12 -23.70 -9.29
N PHE A 72 10.11 -22.83 -9.24
CA PHE A 72 10.26 -21.41 -9.61
C PHE A 72 11.04 -20.63 -8.55
N ALA A 73 10.96 -21.03 -7.27
CA ALA A 73 11.76 -20.43 -6.20
C ALA A 73 13.27 -20.64 -6.45
N LYS A 74 13.67 -21.74 -7.09
CA LYS A 74 15.07 -22.03 -7.45
C LYS A 74 15.64 -21.06 -8.49
N GLN A 75 14.79 -20.40 -9.28
CA GLN A 75 15.21 -19.36 -10.23
C GLN A 75 15.60 -18.05 -9.50
N ILE A 76 15.15 -17.88 -8.25
CA ILE A 76 15.45 -16.72 -7.42
C ILE A 76 16.78 -16.91 -6.69
N LYS A 77 17.87 -16.50 -7.35
CA LYS A 77 19.26 -16.60 -6.83
C LYS A 77 19.45 -16.08 -5.40
N ASN A 78 18.86 -14.94 -5.06
CA ASN A 78 18.93 -14.35 -3.73
C ASN A 78 17.83 -13.30 -3.53
N LYS A 79 17.76 -12.73 -2.32
CA LYS A 79 16.76 -11.73 -1.96
C LYS A 79 16.85 -10.46 -2.82
N HIS A 80 18.05 -10.04 -3.21
CA HIS A 80 18.22 -8.85 -4.05
C HIS A 80 17.74 -9.10 -5.49
N HIS A 81 17.98 -10.29 -6.03
CA HIS A 81 17.43 -10.70 -7.33
C HIS A 81 15.90 -10.61 -7.34
N LEU A 82 15.23 -11.10 -6.29
CA LEU A 82 13.78 -10.93 -6.13
C LEU A 82 13.38 -9.45 -6.13
N TYR A 83 14.11 -8.59 -5.43
CA TYR A 83 13.80 -7.15 -5.43
C TYR A 83 13.87 -6.56 -6.83
N VAL A 84 14.89 -6.91 -7.62
CA VAL A 84 15.02 -6.42 -9.00
C VAL A 84 13.86 -6.89 -9.87
N LEU A 85 13.45 -8.15 -9.76
CA LEU A 85 12.32 -8.69 -10.54
C LEU A 85 11.00 -7.99 -10.17
N VAL A 86 10.73 -7.82 -8.88
CA VAL A 86 9.54 -7.10 -8.40
C VAL A 86 9.59 -5.64 -8.84
N ALA A 87 10.74 -4.98 -8.76
CA ALA A 87 10.87 -3.58 -9.17
C ALA A 87 10.57 -3.39 -10.66
N ARG A 88 11.06 -4.29 -11.52
CA ARG A 88 10.75 -4.27 -12.96
C ARG A 88 9.25 -4.48 -13.23
N HIS A 89 8.62 -5.40 -12.49
CA HIS A 89 7.17 -5.57 -12.56
C HIS A 89 6.44 -4.28 -12.20
N LEU A 90 6.83 -3.63 -11.11
CA LEU A 90 6.22 -2.38 -10.67
C LEU A 90 6.44 -1.23 -11.67
N GLN A 91 7.58 -1.19 -12.38
CA GLN A 91 7.81 -0.21 -13.44
C GLN A 91 6.90 -0.44 -14.64
N ALA A 92 6.66 -1.70 -15.01
CA ALA A 92 5.74 -2.07 -16.07
C ALA A 92 4.26 -1.88 -15.68
N ASN A 93 3.96 -1.85 -14.38
CA ASN A 93 2.61 -1.72 -13.83
C ASN A 93 2.58 -0.57 -12.81
N PRO A 94 2.77 0.68 -13.25
CA PRO A 94 2.83 1.83 -12.35
C PRO A 94 1.49 2.01 -11.63
N THR A 95 1.56 2.39 -10.35
CA THR A 95 0.37 2.67 -9.54
C THR A 95 -0.37 3.89 -10.08
N THR A 96 -1.65 3.71 -10.39
CA THR A 96 -2.60 4.75 -10.78
C THR A 96 -3.82 4.70 -9.86
N GLU A 97 -4.70 5.69 -9.95
CA GLU A 97 -5.95 5.71 -9.19
C GLU A 97 -6.88 4.53 -9.55
N GLN A 98 -6.71 3.97 -10.74
CA GLN A 98 -7.50 2.85 -11.24
C GLN A 98 -6.83 1.50 -10.97
N SER A 99 -5.66 1.48 -10.32
CA SER A 99 -4.98 0.25 -9.99
C SER A 99 -5.81 -0.61 -9.04
N ASP A 100 -5.89 -1.90 -9.38
CA ASP A 100 -6.52 -2.94 -8.55
C ASP A 100 -5.99 -2.95 -7.11
N ALA A 101 -4.69 -2.66 -6.95
CA ALA A 101 -4.03 -2.58 -5.66
C ALA A 101 -4.65 -1.56 -4.69
N LEU A 102 -5.32 -0.53 -5.23
CA LEU A 102 -6.12 0.43 -4.47
C LEU A 102 -7.59 -0.02 -4.43
N ARG A 103 -8.20 -0.25 -5.59
CA ARG A 103 -9.65 -0.37 -5.71
C ARG A 103 -10.25 -1.71 -5.32
N ARG A 104 -9.48 -2.80 -5.38
CA ARG A 104 -10.02 -4.17 -5.18
C ARG A 104 -9.76 -4.73 -3.79
N VAL A 105 -9.01 -4.03 -2.93
CA VAL A 105 -8.81 -4.46 -1.55
C VAL A 105 -9.99 -4.01 -0.71
N ARG A 106 -10.86 -4.94 -0.32
CA ARG A 106 -12.00 -4.68 0.56
C ARG A 106 -11.56 -4.83 2.02
N VAL A 107 -11.84 -3.83 2.84
CA VAL A 107 -11.65 -3.88 4.30
C VAL A 107 -13.02 -3.71 4.95
N PRO A 108 -13.43 -4.63 5.84
CA PRO A 108 -14.71 -4.49 6.55
C PRO A 108 -14.81 -3.15 7.26
N GLY A 109 -15.96 -2.47 7.12
CA GLY A 109 -16.24 -1.19 7.77
C GLY A 109 -15.59 0.03 7.10
N LEU A 110 -14.86 -0.14 5.98
CA LEU A 110 -14.26 0.98 5.25
C LEU A 110 -14.98 1.20 3.92
N ALA A 111 -15.54 2.40 3.73
CA ALA A 111 -16.11 2.80 2.46
C ALA A 111 -15.00 2.98 1.41
N MET A 112 -15.24 2.45 0.22
CA MET A 112 -14.36 2.60 -0.93
C MET A 112 -15.02 3.55 -1.92
N PRO A 113 -14.26 4.48 -2.53
CA PRO A 113 -14.77 5.27 -3.64
C PRO A 113 -15.27 4.36 -4.75
N LYS A 114 -16.32 4.79 -5.45
CA LYS A 114 -16.80 4.09 -6.64
C LYS A 114 -15.77 4.19 -7.77
N ASP A 115 -15.89 3.33 -8.79
CA ASP A 115 -14.93 3.27 -9.89
C ASP A 115 -14.85 4.56 -10.72
N ASP A 116 -15.95 5.31 -10.78
CA ASP A 116 -16.09 6.62 -11.43
C ASP A 116 -15.61 7.80 -10.56
N GLU A 117 -15.42 7.60 -9.27
CA GLU A 117 -14.95 8.62 -8.33
C GLU A 117 -13.40 8.66 -8.28
N ALA A 118 -12.83 9.85 -8.11
CA ALA A 118 -11.38 10.03 -7.97
C ALA A 118 -10.85 9.36 -6.68
N TRP A 119 -9.62 8.87 -6.72
CA TRP A 119 -9.03 8.26 -5.52
C TRP A 119 -8.67 9.35 -4.49
N PRO A 120 -9.11 9.26 -3.22
CA PRO A 120 -8.80 10.26 -2.22
C PRO A 120 -7.29 10.34 -2.00
N ARG A 121 -6.78 11.54 -1.71
CA ARG A 121 -5.36 11.77 -1.45
C ARG A 121 -5.14 12.08 0.02
N PRO A 122 -4.08 11.56 0.65
CA PRO A 122 -3.76 11.89 2.03
C PRO A 122 -3.34 13.36 2.12
N ALA A 123 -3.75 14.05 3.20
CA ALA A 123 -3.23 15.36 3.53
C ALA A 123 -1.79 15.21 4.06
N VAL A 124 -0.80 15.49 3.22
CA VAL A 124 0.63 15.34 3.59
C VAL A 124 1.13 16.64 4.22
N PRO A 125 1.52 16.65 5.52
CA PRO A 125 2.09 17.83 6.14
C PRO A 125 3.38 18.25 5.43
N ARG A 126 3.66 19.56 5.41
CA ARG A 126 4.87 20.09 4.78
C ARG A 126 6.13 19.42 5.36
N GLY A 127 7.03 18.97 4.47
CA GLY A 127 8.28 18.30 4.83
C GLY A 127 8.18 16.79 5.06
N TRP A 128 6.97 16.21 5.07
CA TRP A 128 6.80 14.76 5.21
C TRP A 128 6.90 14.07 3.85
N LYS A 129 7.70 13.01 3.78
CA LYS A 129 7.78 12.14 2.60
C LYS A 129 6.70 11.07 2.71
N MET A 130 5.69 11.15 1.84
CA MET A 130 4.56 10.23 1.79
C MET A 130 4.09 10.08 0.32
N GLY A 131 3.60 8.88 -0.02
CA GLY A 131 2.97 8.65 -1.32
C GLY A 131 1.64 9.37 -1.46
N SER A 132 1.31 9.82 -2.67
CA SER A 132 0.02 10.46 -2.99
C SER A 132 -1.10 9.45 -3.24
N LEU A 133 -0.76 8.19 -3.48
CA LEU A 133 -1.68 7.07 -3.65
C LEU A 133 -1.39 6.03 -2.59
N LEU A 134 -2.26 5.96 -1.59
CA LEU A 134 -2.19 5.01 -0.49
C LEU A 134 -3.46 4.16 -0.44
N PRO A 135 -3.39 2.91 0.05
CA PRO A 135 -4.58 2.10 0.26
C PRO A 135 -5.54 2.78 1.22
N ALA A 136 -6.85 2.58 1.04
CA ALA A 136 -7.87 3.25 1.83
C ALA A 136 -7.70 2.98 3.34
N TYR A 137 -7.21 1.80 3.72
CA TYR A 137 -6.95 1.39 5.11
C TYR A 137 -5.62 1.92 5.67
N SER A 138 -4.96 2.85 4.99
CA SER A 138 -3.82 3.57 5.54
C SER A 138 -4.27 4.53 6.64
N ALA A 139 -3.49 4.58 7.73
CA ALA A 139 -3.69 5.56 8.79
C ALA A 139 -3.59 7.02 8.30
N ALA A 140 -2.90 7.26 7.17
CA ALA A 140 -2.83 8.58 6.53
C ALA A 140 -4.08 8.92 5.72
N MET A 141 -4.90 7.92 5.37
CA MET A 141 -6.16 8.08 4.61
C MET A 141 -7.36 8.21 5.52
N THR A 142 -7.41 7.43 6.60
CA THR A 142 -8.58 7.38 7.49
C THR A 142 -8.61 8.49 8.53
N GLY A 143 -7.54 9.29 8.63
CA GLY A 143 -7.38 10.29 9.68
C GLY A 143 -7.24 9.64 11.06
N GLY A 144 -6.18 9.97 11.80
CA GLY A 144 -6.11 9.61 13.23
C GLY A 144 -7.23 10.23 14.09
N GLY A 145 -8.15 10.98 13.48
CA GLY A 145 -9.42 11.41 14.02
C GLY A 145 -10.44 11.39 12.87
N VAL A 146 -11.63 10.89 13.19
CA VAL A 146 -12.92 10.99 12.51
C VAL A 146 -12.86 11.79 11.20
N SER A 147 -13.16 11.15 10.07
CA SER A 147 -13.31 11.88 8.81
C SER A 147 -14.27 13.06 8.99
N GLU A 148 -14.06 14.17 8.29
CA GLU A 148 -14.97 15.32 8.38
C GLU A 148 -16.42 14.91 8.09
N ASP A 149 -16.61 13.91 7.22
CA ASP A 149 -17.92 13.38 6.88
C ASP A 149 -18.51 12.54 8.02
N ALA A 150 -17.70 11.69 8.69
CA ALA A 150 -18.16 10.97 9.89
C ALA A 150 -18.39 11.91 11.08
N PHE A 151 -17.65 13.01 11.18
CA PHE A 151 -17.88 14.06 12.17
C PHE A 151 -19.14 14.86 11.85
N LYS A 152 -19.37 15.20 10.58
CA LYS A 152 -20.60 15.86 10.11
C LYS A 152 -21.82 14.96 10.32
N ASP A 153 -21.72 13.67 10.00
CA ASP A 153 -22.80 12.70 10.19
C ASP A 153 -23.09 12.49 11.68
N MET A 154 -22.06 12.36 12.52
CA MET A 154 -22.20 12.30 13.99
C MET A 154 -22.80 13.58 14.59
N MET A 155 -22.40 14.76 14.11
CA MET A 155 -22.97 16.05 14.54
C MET A 155 -24.42 16.21 14.10
N LYS A 156 -24.76 15.72 12.91
CA LYS A 156 -26.14 15.72 12.38
C LYS A 156 -27.03 14.76 13.18
N GLU A 157 -26.49 13.62 13.59
CA GLU A 157 -27.17 12.66 14.45
C GLU A 157 -27.35 13.20 15.88
N MET A 158 -26.36 13.90 16.44
CA MET A 158 -26.49 14.59 17.74
C MET A 158 -27.45 15.79 17.70
N GLN A 159 -27.49 16.57 16.61
CA GLN A 159 -28.48 17.64 16.45
C GLN A 159 -29.90 17.09 16.26
N GLY A 160 -30.06 15.89 15.71
CA GLY A 160 -31.34 15.19 15.59
C GLY A 160 -31.83 14.55 16.90
N ALA A 161 -30.92 14.26 17.84
CA ALA A 161 -31.24 13.69 19.15
C ALA A 161 -31.42 14.74 20.26
N GLY A 162 -31.23 16.03 19.94
CA GLY A 162 -31.30 17.14 20.88
C GLY A 162 -32.60 17.95 20.81
N GLY A 163 -33.70 17.39 21.34
CA GLY A 163 -34.79 18.20 21.93
C GLY A 163 -36.19 17.55 21.88
N PRO A 164 -37.14 17.92 22.77
CA PRO A 164 -37.03 18.61 24.07
C PRO A 164 -37.54 17.74 25.25
N GLY A 165 -37.06 18.04 26.45
CA GLY A 165 -37.65 17.62 27.73
C GLY A 165 -37.59 18.79 28.68
#